data_AF-E2BQE3-F1
#
_entry.id   AF-E2BQE3-F1
#
_cell.length_a   1.000
_cell.length_b   1.000
_cell.length_c   1.000
_cell.angle_alpha   90.00
_cell.angle_beta   90.00
_cell.angle_gamma   90.00
#
_symmetry.space_group_name_H-M   'P 1'
#
loop_
_entity.id
_entity.type
_entity.pdbx_description
1 polymer ?
#
loop_
_entity_poly.entity_id
_entity_poly.type
_entity_poly.pdbx_seq_one_letter_code
_entity_poly.pdbx_strand_id
1 'polypeptide(L)'
;LSASIQETAIKILGFSVKSQNLKGTYVKVLRDAAAVITAGNSLMAKYMARDTCGENLDIIEEMKAENAELKTALSEVKKELEEVR
;
A
#
# COMPACT_ATOMS: atom_id res chain seq x y z
N LEU A 1 -12.48 1.42 -7.92
CA LEU A 1 -13.67 0.72 -7.36
C LEU A 1 -14.19 1.39 -6.08
N SER A 2 -13.39 1.52 -4.99
CA SER A 2 -13.90 2.09 -3.73
C SER A 2 -14.35 3.56 -3.83
N ALA A 3 -13.62 4.40 -4.56
CA ALA A 3 -14.00 5.80 -4.83
C ALA A 3 -15.37 5.89 -5.53
N SER A 4 -15.65 4.97 -6.46
CA SER A 4 -16.92 4.90 -7.20
C SER A 4 -18.09 4.40 -6.32
N ILE A 5 -17.83 3.46 -5.41
CA ILE A 5 -18.82 3.00 -4.43
C ILE A 5 -19.16 4.12 -3.44
N GLN A 6 -18.16 4.84 -2.94
CA GLN A 6 -18.36 5.97 -2.02
C GLN A 6 -19.14 7.11 -2.69
N GLU A 7 -18.81 7.45 -3.93
CA GLU A 7 -19.51 8.46 -4.70
C GLU A 7 -20.99 8.08 -4.95
N THR A 8 -21.24 6.80 -5.25
CA THR A 8 -22.60 6.28 -5.45
C THR A 8 -23.40 6.32 -4.14
N ALA A 9 -22.79 5.95 -3.01
CA ALA A 9 -23.42 6.04 -1.69
C ALA A 9 -23.78 7.48 -1.31
N ILE A 10 -22.89 8.45 -1.59
CA ILE A 10 -23.15 9.88 -1.37
C ILE A 10 -24.35 10.35 -2.21
N LYS A 11 -24.45 9.93 -3.48
CA LYS A 11 -25.57 10.27 -4.36
C LYS A 11 -26.90 9.72 -3.84
N ILE A 12 -26.94 8.45 -3.41
CA ILE A 12 -28.14 7.81 -2.84
C ILE A 12 -28.58 8.51 -1.54
N LEU A 13 -27.64 8.84 -0.67
CA LEU A 13 -27.89 9.63 0.53
C LEU A 13 -28.47 11.01 0.23
N GLY A 14 -27.87 11.72 -0.73
CA GLY A 14 -28.34 13.04 -1.16
C GLY A 14 -29.78 13.00 -1.69
N PHE A 15 -30.12 11.97 -2.46
CA PHE A 15 -31.48 11.76 -2.96
C PHE A 15 -32.48 11.45 -1.83
N SER A 16 -32.08 10.60 -0.89
CA SER A 16 -32.92 10.17 0.24
C SER A 16 -33.21 11.30 1.23
N VAL A 17 -32.24 12.20 1.45
CA VAL A 17 -32.43 13.41 2.26
C VAL A 17 -33.36 14.40 1.56
N LYS A 18 -33.16 14.65 0.26
CA LYS A 18 -33.99 15.59 -0.53
C LYS A 18 -35.44 15.12 -0.67
N SER A 19 -35.67 13.81 -0.75
CA SER A 19 -37.02 13.23 -0.86
C SER A 19 -37.76 13.13 0.48
N GLN A 20 -37.17 13.57 1.60
CA GLN A 20 -37.70 13.40 2.97
C GLN A 20 -38.01 11.95 3.37
N ASN A 21 -37.60 10.96 2.57
CA ASN A 21 -37.84 9.54 2.83
C ASN A 21 -36.91 8.94 3.88
N LEU A 22 -35.92 9.70 4.38
CA LEU A 22 -34.98 9.25 5.40
C LEU A 22 -35.05 10.13 6.65
N LYS A 23 -35.47 9.56 7.79
CA LYS A 23 -35.36 10.24 9.09
C LYS A 23 -33.89 10.54 9.40
N GLY A 24 -33.61 11.67 10.07
CA GLY A 24 -32.25 12.14 10.38
C GLY A 24 -31.36 11.10 11.09
N THR A 25 -31.94 10.20 11.86
CA THR A 25 -31.23 9.06 12.48
C THR A 25 -30.58 8.13 11.44
N TYR A 26 -31.29 7.81 10.36
CA TYR A 26 -30.76 6.96 9.29
C TYR A 26 -29.67 7.67 8.47
N VAL A 27 -29.80 8.99 8.28
CA VAL A 27 -28.76 9.80 7.62
C VAL A 27 -27.44 9.74 8.40
N LYS A 28 -27.52 9.82 9.74
CA LYS A 28 -26.35 9.70 10.62
C LYS A 28 -25.71 8.31 10.52
N VAL A 29 -26.50 7.25 10.66
CA VAL A 29 -26.03 5.85 10.55
C VAL A 29 -25.34 5.58 9.21
N LEU A 30 -25.89 6.11 8.11
CA LEU A 30 -25.29 5.97 6.79
C LEU A 30 -23.96 6.73 6.63
N ARG A 31 -23.85 7.94 7.19
CA ARG A 31 -22.58 8.68 7.21
C ARG A 31 -21.53 7.96 8.05
N ASP A 32 -21.92 7.43 9.20
CA ASP A 32 -21.03 6.68 10.09
C ASP A 32 -20.55 5.40 9.40
N ALA A 33 -21.45 4.67 8.73
CA ALA A 33 -21.10 3.50 7.91
C ALA A 33 -20.13 3.87 6.78
N ALA A 34 -20.35 4.98 6.08
CA ALA A 34 -19.45 5.45 5.03
C ALA A 34 -18.06 5.81 5.58
N ALA A 35 -17.99 6.43 6.77
CA ALA A 35 -16.73 6.74 7.44
C ALA A 35 -15.96 5.47 7.83
N VAL A 36 -16.65 4.47 8.39
CA VAL A 36 -16.06 3.16 8.74
C VAL A 36 -15.55 2.43 7.50
N ILE A 37 -16.33 2.40 6.42
CA ILE A 37 -15.91 1.79 5.14
C ILE A 37 -14.67 2.49 4.59
N THR A 38 -14.64 3.82 4.64
CA THR A 38 -13.49 4.62 4.17
C THR A 38 -12.23 4.33 4.99
N ALA A 39 -12.36 4.30 6.32
CA ALA A 39 -11.26 3.99 7.23
C ALA A 39 -10.73 2.57 7.00
N GLY A 40 -11.63 1.58 6.87
CA GLY A 40 -11.27 0.19 6.55
C GLY A 40 -10.55 0.07 5.20
N ASN A 41 -11.02 0.78 4.17
CA ASN A 41 -10.38 0.76 2.85
C ASN A 41 -8.99 1.44 2.86
N SER A 42 -8.82 2.51 3.62
CA SER A 42 -7.50 3.15 3.80
C SER A 42 -6.53 2.23 4.55
N LEU A 43 -7.00 1.55 5.59
CA LEU A 43 -6.21 0.57 6.32
C LEU A 43 -5.80 -0.60 5.42
N MET A 44 -6.73 -1.12 4.60
CA MET A 44 -6.42 -2.18 3.66
C MET A 44 -5.41 -1.75 2.59
N ALA A 45 -5.51 -0.53 2.08
CA ALA A 45 -4.51 0.02 1.17
C ALA A 45 -3.11 0.10 1.82
N LYS A 46 -3.02 0.44 3.11
CA LYS A 46 -1.75 0.42 3.86
C LYS A 46 -1.19 -0.98 4.02
N TYR A 47 -2.04 -1.98 4.28
CA TYR A 47 -1.60 -3.38 4.36
C TYR A 47 -1.09 -3.88 3.01
N MET A 48 -1.81 -3.62 1.92
CA MET A 48 -1.37 -4.01 0.57
C MET A 48 -0.05 -3.35 0.17
N ALA A 49 0.15 -2.07 0.50
CA ALA A 49 1.43 -1.38 0.28
C ALA A 49 2.58 -1.97 1.12
N ARG A 50 2.27 -2.52 2.30
CA ARG A 50 3.23 -3.24 3.13
C ARG A 50 3.58 -4.60 2.55
N ASP A 51 2.62 -5.29 1.94
CA ASP A 51 2.89 -6.56 1.24
C ASP A 51 3.79 -6.32 0.02
N THR A 52 3.64 -5.20 -0.70
CA THR A 52 4.58 -4.79 -1.76
C THR A 52 5.98 -4.46 -1.23
N CYS A 53 6.10 -4.09 0.05
CA CYS A 53 7.40 -3.91 0.69
C CYS A 53 8.13 -5.25 0.91
N GLY A 54 7.41 -6.38 0.93
CA GLY A 54 7.99 -7.72 0.97
C GLY A 54 8.84 -8.00 -0.28
N GLU A 55 8.31 -7.69 -1.47
CA GLU A 55 9.06 -7.82 -2.74
C GLU A 55 10.31 -6.92 -2.76
N ASN A 56 10.21 -5.71 -2.21
CA ASN A 56 11.40 -4.84 -2.07
C ASN A 56 12.44 -5.41 -1.10
N LEU A 57 12.01 -6.19 -0.10
CA LEU A 57 12.92 -6.82 0.87
C LEU A 57 13.74 -7.92 0.19
N ASP A 58 13.10 -8.75 -0.65
CA ASP A 58 13.77 -9.81 -1.41
C ASP A 58 14.83 -9.23 -2.36
N ILE A 59 14.49 -8.14 -3.06
CA ILE A 59 15.44 -7.41 -3.93
C ILE A 59 16.61 -6.84 -3.13
N ILE A 60 16.37 -6.32 -1.92
CA ILE A 60 17.43 -5.78 -1.05
C ILE A 60 18.38 -6.90 -0.61
N GLU A 61 17.88 -8.09 -0.29
CA GLU A 61 18.71 -9.23 0.10
C GLU A 61 19.52 -9.77 -1.07
N GLU A 62 18.93 -9.86 -2.27
CA GLU A 62 19.65 -10.21 -3.51
C GLU A 62 20.80 -9.23 -3.80
N MET A 63 20.52 -7.92 -3.74
CA MET A 63 21.55 -6.89 -3.91
C MET A 63 22.68 -6.98 -2.87
N LYS A 64 22.38 -7.36 -1.62
CA LYS A 64 23.41 -7.55 -0.59
C LYS A 64 24.30 -8.74 -0.88
N ALA A 65 23.73 -9.84 -1.36
CA ALA A 65 24.47 -11.04 -1.74
C ALA A 65 25.45 -10.75 -2.89
N GLU A 66 24.96 -10.14 -3.98
CA GLU A 66 25.80 -9.77 -5.12
C GLU A 66 26.93 -8.80 -4.72
N ASN A 67 26.65 -7.84 -3.84
CA ASN A 67 27.66 -6.90 -3.36
C ASN A 67 28.76 -7.59 -2.54
N ALA A 68 28.40 -8.60 -1.75
CA ALA A 68 29.38 -9.42 -1.02
C ALA A 68 30.26 -10.23 -1.98
N GLU A 69 29.68 -10.84 -3.00
CA GLU A 69 30.41 -11.58 -4.04
C GLU A 69 31.36 -10.67 -4.82
N LEU A 70 30.89 -9.50 -5.26
CA LEU A 70 31.71 -8.50 -5.94
C LEU A 70 32.88 -8.01 -5.09
N LYS A 71 32.68 -7.81 -3.78
CA LYS A 71 33.76 -7.44 -2.86
C LYS A 71 34.81 -8.53 -2.74
N THR A 72 34.38 -9.80 -2.69
CA THR A 72 35.29 -10.94 -2.67
C THR A 72 36.09 -11.02 -3.96
N ALA A 73 35.43 -10.96 -5.12
CA ALA A 73 36.09 -10.97 -6.42
C ALA A 73 37.08 -9.80 -6.58
N LEU A 74 36.70 -8.60 -6.13
CA LEU A 74 37.60 -7.43 -6.13
C LEU A 74 38.85 -7.67 -5.27
N SER A 75 38.70 -8.32 -4.11
CA SER A 75 39.81 -8.64 -3.23
C SER A 75 40.77 -9.65 -3.86
N GLU A 76 40.24 -10.66 -4.54
CA GLU A 76 41.04 -11.68 -5.24
C GLU A 76 41.82 -11.07 -6.40
N VAL A 77 41.16 -10.27 -7.25
CA VAL A 77 41.83 -9.58 -8.38
C VAL A 77 42.93 -8.63 -7.88
N LYS A 78 42.71 -7.93 -6.75
CA LYS A 78 43.75 -7.09 -6.15
C LYS A 78 44.96 -7.90 -5.69
N LYS A 79 44.73 -9.07 -5.10
CA LYS A 79 45.80 -9.96 -4.65
C LYS A 79 46.60 -10.50 -5.84
N GLU A 80 45.93 -10.97 -6.89
CA GLU A 80 46.60 -11.41 -8.12
C GLU A 80 47.44 -10.30 -8.75
N LEU A 81 46.93 -9.06 -8.76
CA LEU A 81 47.68 -7.91 -9.27
C LEU A 81 48.93 -7.60 -8.45
N GLU A 82 48.89 -7.78 -7.13
CA GLU A 82 50.06 -7.64 -6.26
C GLU A 82 51.09 -8.77 -6.46
N GLU A 83 50.64 -9.99 -6.78
CA GLU A 83 51.52 -11.14 -7.02
C GLU A 83 52.23 -11.08 -8.40
N VAL A 84 51.64 -10.38 -9.37
CA VAL A 84 52.22 -10.20 -10.72
C VAL A 84 53.15 -8.97 -10.80
N ARG A 85 53.21 -8.15 -9.74
CA ARG A 85 54.02 -6.92 -9.67
C ARG A 85 55.43 -7.16 -9.14
#